data_AF-A0A0A1HAB0-F1
#
_entry.id   AF-A0A0A1HAB0-F1
#
_cell.length_a   1.000
_cell.length_b   1.000
_cell.length_c   1.000
_cell.angle_alpha   90.00
_cell.angle_beta   90.00
_cell.angle_gamma   90.00
#
_symmetry.space_group_name_H-M   'P 1'
#
loop_
_entity.id
_entity.type
_entity.pdbx_description
1 polymer ?
#
loop_
_entity_poly.entity_id
_entity_poly.type
_entity_poly.pdbx_seq_one_letter_code
_entity_poly.pdbx_strand_id
1 'polypeptide(L)'
;GHDIEASWLLYEAACVLGNKVLTANVKHESIKIAKAALEGISLRGGLINEMNYTTGHVDDNSDWWPQAEAIVGFLNAWQLSNDKYYLQKVTDVWEFTKNNIIDSRHGEWFWSVNNKGKKNTENDKAGFWKCPYHNG
;
A
#
# COMPACT_ATOMS: atom_id res chain seq x y z
N GLY A 1 1.85 5.04 2.53
CA GLY A 1 1.49 4.67 1.15
C GLY A 1 2.62 4.89 0.15
N HIS A 2 3.15 6.11 0.05
CA HIS A 2 4.13 6.45 -0.98
C HIS A 2 5.40 5.59 -0.98
N ASP A 3 5.87 5.14 0.18
CA ASP A 3 7.05 4.24 0.23
C ASP A 3 6.79 2.93 -0.51
N ILE A 4 5.67 2.25 -0.22
CA ILE A 4 5.36 0.96 -0.85
C ILE A 4 5.01 1.13 -2.33
N GLU A 5 4.39 2.24 -2.73
CA GLU A 5 4.18 2.61 -4.14
C GLU A 5 5.50 2.83 -4.88
N ALA A 6 6.38 3.66 -4.32
CA ALA A 6 7.70 3.93 -4.88
C ALA A 6 8.53 2.66 -5.02
N SER A 7 8.38 1.71 -4.10
CA SER A 7 9.11 0.44 -4.14
C SER A 7 8.92 -0.30 -5.46
N TRP A 8 7.69 -0.40 -5.98
CA TRP A 8 7.39 -1.16 -7.19
C TRP A 8 7.54 -0.30 -8.45
N LEU A 9 7.18 0.98 -8.40
CA LEU A 9 7.35 1.90 -9.53
C LEU A 9 8.82 2.12 -9.91
N LEU A 10 9.73 2.22 -8.91
CA LEU A 10 11.16 2.34 -9.17
C LEU A 10 11.68 1.12 -9.94
N TYR A 11 11.27 -0.08 -9.53
CA TYR A 11 11.66 -1.31 -10.21
C TYR A 11 11.10 -1.40 -11.63
N GLU A 12 9.83 -1.04 -11.83
CA GLU A 12 9.21 -1.00 -13.15
C GLU A 12 9.94 -0.02 -14.08
N ALA A 13 10.20 1.19 -13.61
CA ALA A 13 10.95 2.19 -14.38
C ALA A 13 12.35 1.68 -14.76
N ALA A 14 13.06 1.03 -13.84
CA ALA A 14 14.37 0.44 -14.13
C ALA A 14 14.29 -0.66 -15.19
N CYS A 15 13.24 -1.48 -15.19
CA CYS A 15 13.00 -2.49 -16.23
C CYS A 15 12.80 -1.85 -17.60
N VAL A 16 12.03 -0.76 -17.69
CA VAL A 16 11.79 -0.02 -18.94
C VAL A 16 13.09 0.57 -19.50
N LEU A 17 14.02 1.03 -18.65
CA LEU A 17 15.32 1.54 -19.09
C LEU A 17 16.23 0.47 -19.71
N GLY A 18 15.97 -0.82 -19.46
CA GLY A 18 16.72 -1.94 -20.05
C GLY A 18 18.18 -2.09 -19.57
N ASN A 19 18.65 -1.26 -18.65
CA ASN A 19 19.99 -1.37 -18.08
C ASN A 19 20.02 -2.44 -16.98
N LYS A 20 20.63 -3.60 -17.29
CA LYS A 20 20.65 -4.77 -16.39
C LYS A 20 21.33 -4.52 -15.04
N VAL A 21 22.43 -3.75 -15.04
CA VAL A 21 23.16 -3.43 -13.80
C VAL A 21 22.32 -2.51 -12.91
N LEU A 22 21.74 -1.47 -13.50
CA LEU A 22 20.83 -0.57 -12.79
C LEU A 22 19.61 -1.31 -12.27
N THR A 23 18.99 -2.16 -13.08
CA THR A 23 17.81 -2.95 -12.70
C THR A 23 18.10 -3.87 -11.52
N ALA A 24 19.27 -4.52 -11.48
CA ALA A 24 19.68 -5.34 -10.36
C ALA A 24 19.87 -4.53 -9.06
N ASN A 25 20.46 -3.33 -9.16
CA ASN A 25 20.61 -2.43 -8.02
C ASN A 25 19.25 -1.93 -7.52
N VAL A 26 18.39 -1.45 -8.43
CA VAL A 26 17.06 -0.95 -8.08
C VAL A 26 16.20 -2.07 -7.50
N LYS A 27 16.26 -3.30 -8.03
CA LYS A 27 15.59 -4.47 -7.44
C LYS A 27 15.92 -4.62 -5.96
N HIS A 28 17.20 -4.52 -5.61
CA HIS A 28 17.66 -4.67 -4.22
C HIS A 28 17.12 -3.55 -3.33
N GLU A 29 17.17 -2.30 -3.79
CA GLU A 29 16.64 -1.16 -3.03
C GLU A 29 15.10 -1.18 -2.92
N SER A 30 14.39 -1.53 -3.99
CA SER A 30 12.93 -1.72 -3.99
C SER A 30 12.48 -2.71 -2.92
N ILE A 31 13.17 -3.86 -2.77
CA ILE A 31 12.84 -4.84 -1.71
C ILE A 31 13.07 -4.23 -0.32
N LYS A 32 14.11 -3.41 -0.12
CA LYS A 32 14.34 -2.74 1.18
C LYS A 32 13.28 -1.70 1.48
N ILE A 33 12.83 -0.92 0.50
CA ILE A 33 11.75 0.05 0.66
C ILE A 33 10.46 -0.68 1.02
N ALA A 34 10.13 -1.77 0.31
CA ALA A 34 8.98 -2.61 0.65
C ALA A 34 9.09 -3.19 2.08
N LYS A 35 10.29 -3.60 2.49
CA LYS A 35 10.54 -4.05 3.86
C LYS A 35 10.32 -2.94 4.89
N ALA A 36 10.78 -1.72 4.63
CA ALA A 36 10.57 -0.58 5.53
C ALA A 36 9.08 -0.23 5.67
N ALA A 37 8.31 -0.30 4.57
CA ALA A 37 6.88 -0.06 4.60
C ALA A 37 6.09 -1.05 5.49
N LEU A 38 6.66 -2.20 5.85
CA LEU A 38 6.06 -3.12 6.82
C LEU A 38 5.86 -2.49 8.20
N GLU A 39 6.64 -1.47 8.57
CA GLU A 39 6.51 -0.73 9.83
C GLU A 39 5.13 -0.05 9.94
N GLY A 40 4.52 0.29 8.81
CA GLY A 40 3.18 0.86 8.75
C GLY A 40 2.04 -0.16 8.81
N ILE A 41 2.33 -1.47 8.81
CA ILE A 41 1.27 -2.48 8.86
C ILE A 41 0.73 -2.58 10.28
N SER A 42 -0.53 -2.17 10.43
CA SER A 42 -1.23 -2.23 11.71
C SER A 42 -1.52 -3.66 12.14
N LEU A 43 -1.83 -3.85 13.43
CA LEU A 43 -2.29 -5.13 13.98
C LEU A 43 -3.59 -5.64 13.33
N ARG A 44 -4.32 -4.78 12.62
CA ARG A 44 -5.55 -5.14 11.90
C ARG A 44 -5.27 -5.63 10.47
N GLY A 45 -4.02 -5.57 10.01
CA GLY A 45 -3.61 -6.01 8.68
C GLY A 45 -3.61 -4.91 7.60
N GLY A 46 -4.20 -3.75 7.89
CA GLY A 46 -4.16 -2.58 7.00
C GLY A 46 -2.92 -1.71 7.23
N LEU A 47 -2.50 -0.97 6.21
CA LEU A 47 -1.45 0.03 6.27
C LEU A 47 -2.01 1.32 6.89
N ILE A 48 -1.28 1.92 7.83
CA ILE A 48 -1.56 3.28 8.33
C ILE A 48 -1.20 4.34 7.29
N ASN A 49 -1.67 5.57 7.48
CA ASN A 49 -1.46 6.64 6.51
C ASN A 49 0.00 7.13 6.54
N GLU A 50 0.47 7.57 7.71
CA GLU A 50 1.83 8.08 7.88
C GLU A 50 2.34 8.02 9.33
N MET A 51 3.67 8.07 9.45
CA MET A 51 4.39 8.22 10.70
C MET A 51 5.54 9.22 10.52
N ASN A 52 5.63 10.19 11.43
CA ASN A 52 6.70 11.17 11.45
C ASN A 52 7.62 10.92 12.65
N TYR A 53 8.79 10.34 12.39
CA TYR A 53 9.78 10.02 13.42
C TYR A 53 10.39 11.24 14.12
N THR A 54 10.41 12.40 13.47
CA THR A 54 10.96 13.63 14.07
C THR A 54 10.04 14.19 15.15
N THR A 55 8.72 14.11 14.94
CA THR A 55 7.70 14.68 15.84
C THR A 55 7.02 13.64 16.72
N GLY A 56 7.12 12.35 16.36
CA GLY A 56 6.36 11.26 16.97
C GLY A 56 4.89 11.22 16.54
N HIS A 57 4.48 12.04 15.57
CA HIS A 57 3.12 12.04 15.05
C HIS A 57 2.84 10.76 14.25
N VAL A 58 1.64 10.20 14.44
CA VAL A 58 1.14 9.04 13.71
C VAL A 58 -0.28 9.33 13.27
N ASP A 59 -0.54 9.26 11.97
CA ASP A 59 -1.89 9.16 11.42
C ASP A 59 -2.19 7.69 11.17
N ASP A 60 -2.96 7.11 12.11
CA ASP A 60 -3.29 5.69 12.12
C ASP A 60 -4.58 5.36 11.35
N ASN A 61 -5.11 6.30 10.57
CA ASN A 61 -6.15 6.00 9.60
C ASN A 61 -5.61 5.09 8.51
N SER A 62 -6.45 4.18 8.03
CA SER A 62 -6.18 3.41 6.82
C SER A 62 -6.97 4.02 5.68
N ASP A 63 -6.31 4.89 4.92
CA ASP A 63 -6.84 5.44 3.68
C ASP A 63 -6.92 4.37 2.60
N TRP A 64 -7.74 4.59 1.58
CA TRP A 64 -8.04 3.61 0.54
C TRP A 64 -6.82 3.28 -0.33
N TRP A 65 -6.13 4.31 -0.85
CA TRP A 65 -5.05 4.16 -1.82
C TRP A 65 -3.80 3.48 -1.26
N PRO A 66 -3.35 3.75 -0.01
CA PRO A 66 -2.20 3.04 0.54
C PRO A 66 -2.44 1.53 0.68
N GLN A 67 -3.69 1.08 0.81
CA GLN A 67 -3.99 -0.36 0.85
C GLN A 67 -3.81 -0.98 -0.53
N ALA A 68 -4.30 -0.32 -1.57
CA ALA A 68 -4.14 -0.78 -2.95
C ALA A 68 -2.64 -0.85 -3.32
N GLU A 69 -1.89 0.19 -3.00
CA GLU A 69 -0.44 0.24 -3.23
C GLU A 69 0.33 -0.79 -2.41
N ALA A 70 -0.12 -1.08 -1.18
CA ALA A 70 0.47 -2.14 -0.37
C ALA A 70 0.26 -3.53 -0.98
N ILE A 71 -0.92 -3.81 -1.55
CA ILE A 71 -1.20 -5.06 -2.25
C ILE A 71 -0.24 -5.23 -3.43
N VAL A 72 -0.09 -4.21 -4.27
CA VAL A 72 0.78 -4.25 -5.45
C VAL A 72 2.25 -4.35 -5.05
N GLY A 73 2.71 -3.48 -4.15
CA GLY A 73 4.11 -3.42 -3.73
C GLY A 73 4.59 -4.67 -3.00
N PHE A 74 3.78 -5.25 -2.10
CA PHE A 74 4.16 -6.52 -1.46
C PHE A 74 4.10 -7.70 -2.43
N LEU A 75 3.15 -7.70 -3.39
CA LEU A 75 3.14 -8.73 -4.43
C LEU A 75 4.40 -8.64 -5.30
N ASN A 76 4.82 -7.44 -5.68
CA ASN A 76 6.07 -7.21 -6.40
C ASN A 76 7.28 -7.67 -5.56
N ALA A 77 7.35 -7.30 -4.28
CA ALA A 77 8.42 -7.74 -3.39
C ALA A 77 8.51 -9.28 -3.29
N TRP A 78 7.37 -9.98 -3.22
CA TRP A 78 7.33 -11.44 -3.29
C TRP A 78 7.86 -11.96 -4.63
N GLN A 79 7.43 -11.42 -5.76
CA GLN A 79 7.92 -11.84 -7.09
C GLN A 79 9.45 -11.67 -7.23
N LEU A 80 10.00 -10.60 -6.65
CA LEU A 80 11.41 -10.27 -6.75
C LEU A 80 12.30 -11.11 -5.82
N SER A 81 11.81 -11.44 -4.62
CA SER A 81 12.58 -12.10 -3.57
C SER A 81 12.26 -13.58 -3.38
N ASN A 82 11.10 -14.03 -3.86
CA ASN A 82 10.47 -15.32 -3.53
C ASN A 82 10.21 -15.52 -2.02
N ASP A 83 10.22 -14.45 -1.22
CA ASP A 83 9.94 -14.52 0.21
C ASP A 83 8.42 -14.54 0.47
N LYS A 84 7.93 -15.68 0.96
CA LYS A 84 6.50 -15.91 1.25
C LYS A 84 5.95 -14.97 2.32
N TYR A 85 6.80 -14.33 3.12
CA TYR A 85 6.36 -13.34 4.09
C TYR A 85 5.61 -12.19 3.41
N TYR A 86 6.08 -11.69 2.27
CA TYR A 86 5.38 -10.64 1.52
C TYR A 86 4.05 -11.13 0.94
N LEU A 87 3.97 -12.38 0.49
CA LEU A 87 2.71 -12.95 0.01
C LEU A 87 1.66 -13.08 1.13
N GLN A 88 2.10 -13.40 2.35
CA GLN A 88 1.22 -13.34 3.51
C GLN A 88 0.72 -11.91 3.74
N LYS A 89 1.59 -10.90 3.63
CA LYS A 89 1.20 -9.49 3.79
C LYS A 89 0.21 -9.02 2.72
N VAL A 90 0.34 -9.46 1.48
CA VAL A 90 -0.67 -9.24 0.42
C VAL A 90 -2.03 -9.77 0.88
N THR A 91 -2.07 -10.99 1.42
CA THR A 91 -3.32 -11.61 1.91
C THR A 91 -3.90 -10.82 3.07
N ASP A 92 -3.07 -10.45 4.07
CA ASP A 92 -3.51 -9.69 5.24
C ASP A 92 -4.13 -8.33 4.84
N VAL A 93 -3.45 -7.58 3.96
CA VAL A 93 -3.91 -6.27 3.48
C VAL A 93 -5.18 -6.42 2.63
N TRP A 94 -5.25 -7.44 1.78
CA TRP A 94 -6.43 -7.70 0.97
C TRP A 94 -7.65 -8.05 1.81
N GLU A 95 -7.50 -8.93 2.82
CA GLU A 95 -8.58 -9.25 3.75
C GLU A 95 -9.02 -8.02 4.55
N PHE A 96 -8.08 -7.19 5.01
CA PHE A 96 -8.41 -5.93 5.66
C PHE A 96 -9.21 -5.01 4.72
N THR A 97 -8.74 -4.84 3.50
CA THR A 97 -9.33 -3.96 2.48
C THR A 97 -10.75 -4.40 2.14
N LYS A 98 -10.96 -5.68 1.84
CA LYS A 98 -12.30 -6.24 1.56
C LYS A 98 -13.29 -5.99 2.68
N ASN A 99 -12.86 -6.19 3.93
CA ASN A 99 -13.76 -6.14 5.08
C ASN A 99 -14.03 -4.70 5.57
N ASN A 100 -13.08 -3.79 5.37
CA ASN A 100 -13.11 -2.47 6.01
C ASN A 100 -13.21 -1.30 5.03
N ILE A 101 -12.64 -1.41 3.83
CA ILE A 101 -12.52 -0.31 2.86
C ILE A 101 -13.54 -0.45 1.73
N ILE A 102 -13.78 -1.65 1.22
CA ILE A 102 -14.74 -1.85 0.12
C ILE A 102 -16.18 -1.61 0.60
N ASP A 103 -16.94 -0.77 -0.13
CA ASP A 103 -18.38 -0.63 0.07
C ASP A 103 -19.12 -1.60 -0.86
N SER A 104 -19.40 -2.79 -0.34
CA SER A 104 -20.16 -3.81 -1.05
C SER A 104 -21.64 -3.46 -1.28
N ARG A 105 -22.17 -2.42 -0.62
CA ARG A 105 -23.58 -2.02 -0.76
C ARG A 105 -23.78 -1.00 -1.88
N HIS A 106 -22.90 -0.02 -2.00
CA HIS A 106 -23.04 1.06 -2.99
C HIS A 106 -21.94 1.08 -4.05
N GLY A 107 -21.05 0.08 -4.04
CA GLY A 107 -19.89 0.00 -4.91
C GLY A 107 -18.76 0.94 -4.49
N GLU A 108 -17.59 0.73 -5.09
CA GLU A 108 -16.38 1.51 -4.83
C GLU A 108 -15.88 1.36 -3.37
N TRP A 109 -14.86 2.10 -2.96
CA TRP A 109 -14.13 2.02 -1.69
C TRP A 109 -14.41 3.28 -0.86
N PHE A 110 -14.66 3.12 0.44
CA PHE A 110 -14.68 4.24 1.38
C PHE A 110 -13.32 4.96 1.36
N TRP A 111 -13.33 6.27 1.63
CA TRP A 111 -12.10 7.07 1.66
C TRP A 111 -11.06 6.49 2.63
N SER A 112 -11.50 6.16 3.83
CA SER A 112 -10.67 5.61 4.88
C SER A 112 -11.48 4.87 5.93
N VAL A 113 -10.78 4.13 6.78
CA VAL A 113 -11.29 3.60 8.03
C VAL A 113 -10.34 4.00 9.16
N ASN A 114 -10.88 4.50 10.27
CA ASN A 114 -10.03 4.85 11.40
C ASN A 114 -9.59 3.62 12.20
N ASN A 115 -8.71 3.83 13.18
CA ASN A 115 -8.19 2.78 14.07
C ASN A 115 -9.29 1.99 14.81
N LYS A 116 -10.45 2.60 15.07
CA LYS A 116 -11.63 1.98 15.70
C LYS A 116 -12.54 1.24 14.73
N GLY A 117 -12.23 1.23 13.44
CA GLY A 117 -13.03 0.56 12.42
C GLY A 117 -14.21 1.38 11.88
N LYS A 118 -14.32 2.67 12.24
CA LYS A 118 -15.34 3.56 11.69
C LYS A 118 -14.94 3.96 10.26
N LYS A 119 -15.78 3.56 9.29
CA LYS A 119 -15.67 3.95 7.88
C LYS A 119 -15.92 5.44 7.71
N ASN A 120 -15.15 6.10 6.86
CA ASN A 120 -15.39 7.47 6.44
C ASN A 120 -16.57 7.48 5.45
N THR A 121 -17.68 8.06 5.89
CA THR A 121 -18.91 8.26 5.09
C THR A 121 -19.17 9.73 4.79
N GLU A 122 -18.23 10.61 5.14
CA GLU A 122 -18.34 12.06 4.98
C GLU A 122 -17.66 12.51 3.68
N ASN A 123 -16.51 11.90 3.34
CA ASN A 123 -15.79 12.18 2.12
C ASN A 123 -16.42 11.50 0.90
N ASP A 124 -16.15 12.08 -0.26
CA ASP A 124 -16.53 11.58 -1.57
C ASP A 124 -15.85 10.24 -1.90
N LYS A 125 -16.56 9.40 -2.67
CA LYS A 125 -15.99 8.17 -3.25
C LYS A 125 -15.22 8.42 -4.54
N ALA A 126 -15.44 9.58 -5.16
CA ALA A 126 -14.66 10.04 -6.29
C ALA A 126 -14.70 11.57 -6.34
N GLY A 127 -13.55 12.17 -6.61
CA GLY A 127 -13.35 13.61 -6.66
C GLY A 127 -11.90 13.94 -6.97
N PHE A 128 -11.46 15.14 -6.59
CA PHE A 128 -10.17 15.68 -7.03
C PHE A 128 -8.97 14.83 -6.59
N TRP A 129 -9.08 14.20 -5.42
CA TRP A 129 -8.01 13.40 -4.80
C TRP A 129 -8.35 11.90 -4.71
N LYS A 130 -9.48 11.48 -5.28
CA LYS A 130 -9.92 10.09 -5.28
C LYS A 130 -10.51 9.73 -6.62
N CYS A 131 -9.87 8.81 -7.32
CA CYS A 131 -10.27 8.37 -8.65
C CYS A 131 -10.05 6.85 -8.77
N PRO A 132 -10.61 6.18 -9.79
CA PRO A 132 -10.47 4.74 -9.97
C PRO A 132 -9.06 4.31 -10.45
N TYR A 133 -8.03 5.12 -10.16
CA TYR A 133 -6.65 4.87 -10.59
C TYR A 133 -5.97 3.84 -9.69
N HIS A 134 -5.88 4.11 -8.38
CA HIS A 134 -5.11 3.23 -7.48
C HIS A 134 -5.80 1.88 -7.23
N ASN A 135 -7.14 1.82 -7.27
CA ASN A 135 -7.91 0.60 -6.99
C ASN A 135 -8.49 -0.09 -8.24
N GLY A 136 -8.12 0.38 -9.44
CA GLY A 136 -8.62 -0.10 -10.73
C GLY A 136 -8.03 -1.42 -11.21
#